data_AF-A0ABD1RU85-F1
#
_entry.id   AF-A0ABD1RU85-F1
#
_cell.length_a   1.000
_cell.length_b   1.000
_cell.length_c   1.000
_cell.angle_alpha   90.00
_cell.angle_beta   90.00
_cell.angle_gamma   90.00
#
_symmetry.space_group_name_H-M   'P 1'
#
loop_
_entity.id
_entity.type
_entity.pdbx_description
1 polymer ?
#
loop_
_entity_poly.entity_id
_entity_poly.type
_entity_poly.pdbx_seq_one_letter_code
_entity_poly.pdbx_strand_id
1 'polypeptide(L)'
;MFTHEIPQSVPLFTVLTILLIINNYFCCINAKSLNFSIDAPFSPAIATWYGSREGAGSDGGACGFGSNVENAPYNSLISAGNENIYKSGKGCGTCYQVKCTENVACSGNPVTVTITDECPGCNGNQFDLSGKAFGSLAKPMHCVELEKTTFNIKEGDGDLASVALIPSKTSNLISMQQSFGATWKTLIPHGTSGPYSVRLSSVESRKSVLATNVIPPIGNQAKSIDQQ
;
A
#
# COMPACT_ATOMS: atom_id res chain seq x y z
N MET A 1 -9.91 74.05 22.63
CA MET A 1 -9.44 73.81 21.24
C MET A 1 -8.81 72.43 21.24
N PHE A 2 -9.53 71.43 20.74
CA PHE A 2 -9.07 70.04 20.67
C PHE A 2 -8.14 69.92 19.45
N THR A 3 -6.86 69.69 19.68
CA THR A 3 -5.95 69.21 18.64
C THR A 3 -5.75 67.72 18.85
N HIS A 4 -6.39 66.93 17.98
CA HIS A 4 -6.13 65.50 17.80
C HIS A 4 -4.69 65.34 17.33
N GLU A 5 -3.79 64.87 18.19
CA GLU A 5 -2.48 64.40 17.75
C GLU A 5 -2.60 63.00 17.16
N ILE A 6 -2.08 62.88 15.95
CA ILE A 6 -1.98 61.70 15.10
C ILE A 6 -0.93 60.77 15.73
N PRO A 7 -1.20 59.47 15.95
CA PRO A 7 -0.21 58.58 16.54
C PRO A 7 0.99 58.43 15.60
N GLN A 8 2.16 58.69 16.18
CA GLN A 8 3.45 58.68 15.54
C GLN A 8 3.75 57.34 14.87
N SER A 9 4.41 57.45 13.72
CA SER A 9 4.93 56.37 12.88
C SER A 9 5.45 55.18 13.69
N VAL A 10 4.78 54.05 13.54
CA VAL A 10 5.19 52.76 14.09
C VAL A 10 6.60 52.44 13.57
N PRO A 11 7.63 52.29 14.43
CA PRO A 11 9.01 52.19 13.98
C PRO A 11 9.24 50.91 13.17
N LEU A 12 10.04 50.98 12.10
CA LEU A 12 10.31 49.87 11.18
C LEU A 12 10.74 48.57 11.90
N PHE A 13 11.42 48.69 13.05
CA PHE A 13 11.79 47.56 13.91
C PHE A 13 10.58 46.83 14.52
N THR A 14 9.50 47.54 14.86
CA THR A 14 8.27 46.90 15.35
C THR A 14 7.53 46.17 14.23
N VAL A 15 7.56 46.68 12.99
CA VAL A 15 7.01 45.98 11.82
C VAL A 15 7.81 44.71 11.51
N LEU A 16 9.15 44.77 11.57
CA LEU A 16 10.02 43.63 11.30
C LEU A 16 9.90 42.52 12.35
N THR A 17 9.76 42.88 13.63
CA THR A 17 9.53 41.90 14.71
C THR A 17 8.16 41.26 14.62
N ILE A 18 7.11 42.02 14.27
CA ILE A 18 5.78 41.45 14.00
C ILE A 18 5.87 40.47 12.83
N LEU A 19 6.50 40.82 11.70
CA LEU A 19 6.69 39.94 10.54
C LEU A 19 7.42 38.63 10.88
N LEU A 20 8.44 38.67 11.74
CA LEU A 20 9.13 37.47 12.23
C LEU A 20 8.24 36.61 13.15
N ILE A 21 7.37 37.22 13.95
CA ILE A 21 6.40 36.51 14.79
C ILE A 21 5.33 35.85 13.90
N ILE A 22 4.73 36.53 12.92
CA ILE A 22 3.73 35.91 12.03
C ILE A 22 4.34 34.75 11.24
N ASN A 23 5.61 34.83 10.82
CA ASN A 23 6.29 33.75 10.11
C ASN A 23 6.59 32.53 11.02
N ASN A 24 6.73 32.76 12.34
CA ASN A 24 6.90 31.70 13.33
C ASN A 24 5.56 31.14 13.87
N TYR A 25 4.45 31.87 13.67
CA TYR A 25 3.09 31.39 13.94
C TYR A 25 2.39 30.78 12.72
N PHE A 26 3.00 30.83 11.52
CA PHE A 26 2.43 30.25 10.29
C PHE A 26 2.74 28.76 10.05
N CYS A 27 3.29 28.05 11.04
CA CYS A 27 3.55 26.60 10.89
C CYS A 27 2.29 25.73 11.10
N CYS A 28 1.12 26.30 11.46
CA CYS A 28 -0.03 25.50 11.88
C CYS A 28 -1.38 25.81 11.21
N ILE A 29 -1.44 26.66 10.17
CA ILE A 29 -2.66 26.74 9.33
C ILE A 29 -2.49 25.82 8.12
N ASN A 30 -2.52 24.51 8.38
CA ASN A 30 -2.95 23.61 7.33
C ASN A 30 -4.44 23.87 7.14
N ALA A 31 -4.81 24.37 5.95
CA ALA A 31 -6.17 24.22 5.48
C ALA A 31 -6.47 22.72 5.52
N LYS A 32 -7.20 22.28 6.55
CA LYS A 32 -7.79 20.93 6.54
C LYS A 32 -8.72 20.92 5.36
N SER A 33 -8.29 20.35 4.23
CA SER A 33 -9.22 19.72 3.32
C SER A 33 -9.93 18.67 4.16
N LEU A 34 -11.17 18.93 4.55
CA LEU A 34 -12.05 17.92 5.16
C LEU A 34 -12.43 16.92 4.07
N ASN A 35 -11.47 16.09 3.66
CA ASN A 35 -11.77 14.81 3.05
C ASN A 35 -11.96 13.84 4.22
N PHE A 36 -13.18 13.82 4.75
CA PHE A 36 -13.63 12.75 5.65
C PHE A 36 -13.78 11.48 4.80
N SER A 37 -12.65 10.88 4.43
CA SER A 37 -12.62 9.44 4.22
C SER A 37 -12.74 8.84 5.61
N ILE A 38 -13.77 8.03 5.85
CA ILE A 38 -13.91 7.27 7.10
C ILE A 38 -12.65 6.41 7.20
N ASP A 39 -11.69 6.85 8.01
CA ASP A 39 -10.45 6.14 8.25
C ASP A 39 -10.80 4.97 9.17
N ALA A 40 -10.84 3.75 8.61
CA ALA A 40 -11.14 2.57 9.40
C ALA A 40 -10.18 2.50 10.60
N PRO A 41 -10.69 2.32 11.83
CA PRO A 41 -9.85 2.26 13.01
C PRO A 41 -8.95 1.03 12.94
N PHE A 42 -7.73 1.18 13.43
CA PHE A 42 -6.82 0.05 13.56
C PHE A 42 -7.41 -1.04 14.46
N SER A 43 -7.14 -2.30 14.12
CA SER A 43 -7.55 -3.47 14.92
C SER A 43 -6.33 -4.25 15.44
N PRO A 44 -6.42 -4.87 16.63
CA PRO A 44 -5.33 -5.67 17.18
C PRO A 44 -4.98 -6.89 16.31
N ALA A 45 -3.69 -7.13 16.17
CA ALA A 45 -3.08 -8.21 15.42
C ALA A 45 -1.78 -8.66 16.11
N ILE A 46 -1.28 -9.83 15.71
CA ILE A 46 0.00 -10.36 16.16
C ILE A 46 0.93 -10.34 14.96
N ALA A 47 2.19 -9.96 15.12
CA ALA A 47 3.17 -10.22 14.08
C ALA A 47 4.39 -11.00 14.55
N THR A 48 4.82 -11.91 13.69
CA THR A 48 6.12 -12.57 13.67
C THR A 48 6.87 -12.13 12.42
N TRP A 49 8.06 -12.67 12.17
CA TRP A 49 8.75 -12.44 10.93
C TRP A 49 9.50 -13.68 10.44
N TYR A 50 9.80 -13.70 9.14
CA TYR A 50 10.50 -14.79 8.48
C TYR A 50 11.54 -14.28 7.46
N GLY A 51 12.43 -15.18 7.05
CA GLY A 51 13.51 -14.88 6.12
C GLY A 51 14.69 -14.16 6.80
N SER A 52 15.44 -13.39 6.01
CA SER A 52 16.57 -12.61 6.53
C SER A 52 16.12 -11.27 7.12
N ARG A 53 16.90 -10.75 8.06
CA ARG A 53 16.59 -9.52 8.81
C ARG A 53 16.28 -8.31 7.94
N GLU A 54 16.94 -8.17 6.79
CA GLU A 54 16.75 -7.05 5.85
C GLU A 54 16.14 -7.50 4.51
N GLY A 55 15.71 -8.76 4.42
CA GLY A 55 15.18 -9.36 3.20
C GLY A 55 13.66 -9.30 3.10
N ALA A 56 13.17 -9.81 1.96
CA ALA A 56 11.75 -9.85 1.60
C ALA A 56 11.05 -11.17 1.99
N GLY A 57 11.49 -11.83 3.06
CA GLY A 57 10.97 -13.15 3.42
C GLY A 57 11.57 -14.25 2.55
N SER A 58 10.76 -14.85 1.66
CA SER A 58 11.16 -15.92 0.74
C SER A 58 10.93 -15.49 -0.73
N ASP A 59 11.80 -15.93 -1.65
CA ASP A 59 11.75 -15.53 -3.07
C ASP A 59 10.63 -16.20 -3.89
N GLY A 60 9.76 -16.99 -3.25
CA GLY A 60 8.85 -17.93 -3.92
C GLY A 60 7.45 -18.03 -3.30
N GLY A 61 6.98 -16.96 -2.65
CA GLY A 61 5.72 -16.97 -1.91
C GLY A 61 4.49 -17.39 -2.73
N ALA A 62 3.44 -17.85 -2.03
CA ALA A 62 2.22 -18.43 -2.58
C ALA A 62 1.41 -17.51 -3.53
N CYS A 63 1.75 -16.22 -3.61
CA CYS A 63 1.15 -15.30 -4.57
C CYS A 63 1.80 -15.31 -5.96
N GLY A 64 2.98 -15.93 -6.11
CA GLY A 64 3.67 -16.05 -7.39
C GLY A 64 4.38 -14.79 -7.87
N PHE A 65 4.66 -13.83 -6.98
CA PHE A 65 5.39 -12.60 -7.34
C PHE A 65 6.91 -12.81 -7.51
N GLY A 66 7.45 -13.93 -7.06
CA GLY A 66 8.87 -14.26 -7.21
C GLY A 66 9.79 -13.24 -6.52
N SER A 67 11.01 -13.07 -7.03
CA SER A 67 12.00 -12.11 -6.52
C SER A 67 11.63 -10.64 -6.71
N ASN A 68 10.51 -10.32 -7.38
CA ASN A 68 10.09 -8.93 -7.56
C ASN A 68 9.72 -8.26 -6.23
N VAL A 69 9.38 -9.05 -5.20
CA VAL A 69 9.06 -8.54 -3.85
C VAL A 69 10.22 -7.82 -3.18
N GLU A 70 11.46 -8.07 -3.62
CA GLU A 70 12.65 -7.38 -3.12
C GLU A 70 12.73 -5.93 -3.59
N ASN A 71 12.21 -5.67 -4.80
CA ASN A 71 12.36 -4.41 -5.51
C ASN A 71 11.13 -3.52 -5.37
N ALA A 72 11.24 -2.26 -5.82
CA ALA A 72 10.08 -1.37 -5.92
C ALA A 72 8.98 -2.01 -6.78
N PRO A 73 7.69 -1.84 -6.43
CA PRO A 73 7.17 -0.98 -5.36
C PRO A 73 7.18 -1.61 -3.96
N TYR A 74 7.37 -2.93 -3.86
CA TYR A 74 7.28 -3.67 -2.60
C TYR A 74 8.43 -3.36 -1.65
N ASN A 75 9.65 -3.20 -2.17
CA ASN A 75 10.86 -2.86 -1.41
C ASN A 75 11.09 -3.75 -0.18
N SER A 76 10.76 -5.04 -0.30
CA SER A 76 10.76 -6.02 0.80
C SER A 76 9.77 -5.73 1.94
N LEU A 77 8.81 -4.80 1.78
CA LEU A 77 7.75 -4.52 2.76
C LEU A 77 6.54 -5.44 2.49
N ILE A 78 6.69 -6.71 2.85
CA ILE A 78 5.72 -7.77 2.54
C ILE A 78 5.35 -8.59 3.79
N SER A 79 4.29 -9.39 3.67
CA SER A 79 3.85 -10.33 4.70
C SER A 79 3.21 -11.59 4.11
N ALA A 80 3.32 -12.69 4.84
CA ALA A 80 2.46 -13.86 4.71
C ALA A 80 1.25 -13.76 5.65
N GLY A 81 0.07 -14.06 5.11
CA GLY A 81 -1.19 -14.10 5.87
C GLY A 81 -1.69 -15.51 6.07
N ASN A 82 -2.50 -15.76 7.09
CA ASN A 82 -3.21 -17.03 7.23
C ASN A 82 -4.31 -17.19 6.16
N GLU A 83 -5.04 -18.30 6.19
CA GLU A 83 -6.09 -18.62 5.21
C GLU A 83 -7.16 -17.52 5.05
N ASN A 84 -7.47 -16.76 6.10
CA ASN A 84 -8.48 -15.70 6.08
C ASN A 84 -7.97 -14.41 5.42
N ILE A 85 -6.66 -14.19 5.45
CA ILE A 85 -5.99 -13.05 4.80
C ILE A 85 -5.60 -13.44 3.37
N TYR A 86 -4.92 -14.57 3.17
CA TYR A 86 -4.49 -15.06 1.86
C TYR A 86 -5.69 -15.42 0.95
N LYS A 87 -6.79 -15.94 1.52
CA LYS A 87 -8.05 -16.25 0.83
C LYS A 87 -7.85 -17.07 -0.45
N SER A 88 -7.01 -18.11 -0.38
CA SER A 88 -6.62 -18.94 -1.53
C SER A 88 -6.09 -18.11 -2.71
N GLY A 89 -5.29 -17.09 -2.42
CA GLY A 89 -4.68 -16.19 -3.39
C GLY A 89 -5.50 -14.94 -3.73
N LYS A 90 -6.76 -14.83 -3.29
CA LYS A 90 -7.57 -13.61 -3.50
C LYS A 90 -7.06 -12.41 -2.71
N GLY A 91 -6.40 -12.67 -1.58
CA GLY A 91 -5.70 -11.66 -0.79
C GLY A 91 -4.29 -11.35 -1.31
N CYS A 92 -3.87 -11.85 -2.47
CA CYS A 92 -2.58 -11.49 -3.01
C CYS A 92 -2.60 -10.04 -3.52
N GLY A 93 -1.65 -9.24 -3.04
CA GLY A 93 -1.54 -7.83 -3.38
C GLY A 93 -2.29 -6.89 -2.43
N THR A 94 -3.08 -7.40 -1.48
CA THR A 94 -3.70 -6.56 -0.43
C THR A 94 -2.62 -5.82 0.35
N CYS A 95 -2.83 -4.53 0.56
CA CYS A 95 -2.00 -3.74 1.45
C CYS A 95 -2.62 -3.65 2.84
N TYR A 96 -1.80 -3.76 3.88
CA TYR A 96 -2.19 -3.46 5.25
C TYR A 96 -1.23 -2.43 5.85
N GLN A 97 -1.75 -1.43 6.56
CA GLN A 97 -0.92 -0.64 7.46
C GLN A 97 -0.77 -1.42 8.77
N VAL A 98 0.47 -1.72 9.16
CA VAL A 98 0.83 -2.34 10.43
C VAL A 98 1.51 -1.31 11.33
N LYS A 99 1.14 -1.25 12.61
CA LYS A 99 1.70 -0.27 13.56
C LYS A 99 2.02 -0.89 14.91
N CYS A 100 3.26 -0.68 15.37
CA CYS A 100 3.76 -1.12 16.67
C CYS A 100 3.47 -0.04 17.72
N THR A 101 2.90 -0.41 18.86
CA THR A 101 2.62 0.56 19.95
C THR A 101 2.99 0.09 21.35
N GLU A 102 3.08 -1.22 21.61
CA GLU A 102 3.16 -1.74 22.98
C GLU A 102 4.59 -1.93 23.50
N ASN A 103 5.58 -2.06 22.61
CA ASN A 103 6.99 -2.24 22.98
C ASN A 103 7.75 -0.90 23.00
N VAL A 104 8.69 -0.73 23.93
CA VAL A 104 9.55 0.46 24.04
C VAL A 104 10.38 0.73 22.77
N ALA A 105 10.68 -0.31 22.02
CA ALA A 105 11.38 -0.26 20.73
C ALA A 105 10.49 0.21 19.58
N CYS A 106 9.16 0.17 19.71
CA CYS A 106 8.24 0.57 18.66
C CYS A 106 8.49 2.03 18.24
N SER A 107 8.55 2.28 16.93
CA SER A 107 8.60 3.64 16.38
C SER A 107 7.28 4.41 16.58
N GLY A 108 6.16 3.70 16.71
CA GLY A 108 4.82 4.28 16.72
C GLY A 108 4.31 4.70 15.33
N ASN A 109 5.15 4.58 14.30
CA ASN A 109 4.79 4.90 12.93
C ASN A 109 4.22 3.66 12.23
N PRO A 110 3.14 3.79 11.45
CA PRO A 110 2.63 2.69 10.64
C PRO A 110 3.54 2.42 9.44
N VAL A 111 3.63 1.16 9.04
CA VAL A 111 4.32 0.69 7.84
C VAL A 111 3.29 -0.01 6.96
N THR A 112 3.29 0.27 5.66
CA THR A 112 2.42 -0.46 4.71
C THR A 112 3.13 -1.72 4.25
N VAL A 113 2.48 -2.88 4.39
CA VAL A 113 2.96 -4.17 3.92
C VAL A 113 2.00 -4.77 2.91
N THR A 114 2.52 -5.53 1.94
CA THR A 114 1.70 -6.24 0.94
C THR A 114 1.65 -7.74 1.25
N ILE A 115 0.49 -8.36 1.09
CA ILE A 115 0.35 -9.82 1.18
C ILE A 115 0.90 -10.46 -0.08
N THR A 116 1.96 -11.25 0.07
CA THR A 116 2.67 -11.91 -1.05
C THR A 116 2.85 -13.41 -0.85
N ASP A 117 2.43 -13.93 0.31
CA ASP A 117 2.65 -15.33 0.68
C ASP A 117 1.52 -15.83 1.61
N GLU A 118 1.49 -17.14 1.82
CA GLU A 118 0.59 -17.82 2.74
C GLU A 118 1.38 -18.31 3.96
N CYS A 119 0.80 -18.14 5.15
CA CYS A 119 1.30 -18.71 6.39
C CYS A 119 0.30 -19.75 6.93
N PRO A 120 0.43 -21.04 6.57
CA PRO A 120 -0.50 -22.08 7.04
C PRO A 120 -0.48 -22.29 8.56
N GLY A 121 0.63 -21.94 9.23
CA GLY A 121 0.80 -22.07 10.68
C GLY A 121 0.31 -20.86 11.49
N CYS A 122 -0.10 -19.77 10.84
CA CYS A 122 -0.50 -18.54 11.50
C CYS A 122 -1.96 -18.61 11.97
N ASN A 123 -2.24 -18.19 13.21
CA ASN A 123 -3.57 -18.27 13.81
C ASN A 123 -4.22 -16.89 13.99
N GLY A 124 -5.55 -16.82 13.95
CA GLY A 124 -6.29 -15.58 14.21
C GLY A 124 -5.92 -14.45 13.25
N ASN A 125 -5.50 -13.30 13.78
CA ASN A 125 -5.05 -12.14 13.00
C ASN A 125 -3.51 -12.04 12.99
N GLN A 126 -2.81 -13.17 12.90
CA GLN A 126 -1.36 -13.18 12.85
C GLN A 126 -0.84 -12.88 11.44
N PHE A 127 0.07 -11.91 11.34
CA PHE A 127 0.84 -11.56 10.15
C PHE A 127 2.27 -12.07 10.32
N ASP A 128 2.80 -12.78 9.33
CA ASP A 128 4.22 -13.13 9.31
C ASP A 128 4.93 -12.16 8.39
N LEU A 129 5.62 -11.17 8.94
CA LEU A 129 6.24 -10.09 8.18
C LEU A 129 7.58 -10.53 7.58
N SER A 130 8.04 -9.88 6.51
CA SER A 130 9.45 -9.98 6.16
C SER A 130 10.32 -9.34 7.26
N GLY A 131 11.59 -9.76 7.37
CA GLY A 131 12.52 -9.13 8.32
C GLY A 131 12.61 -7.62 8.16
N LYS A 132 12.67 -7.12 6.91
CA LYS A 132 12.73 -5.68 6.64
C LYS A 132 11.46 -4.94 7.05
N ALA A 133 10.28 -5.50 6.78
CA ALA A 133 9.02 -4.93 7.23
C ALA A 133 8.94 -4.88 8.75
N PHE A 134 9.29 -5.99 9.41
CA PHE A 134 9.23 -6.10 10.86
C PHE A 134 10.25 -5.16 11.54
N GLY A 135 11.48 -5.07 11.03
CA GLY A 135 12.50 -4.15 11.52
C GLY A 135 12.13 -2.68 11.37
N SER A 136 11.40 -2.31 10.30
CA SER A 136 10.95 -0.93 10.07
C SER A 136 9.92 -0.42 11.09
N LEU A 137 9.35 -1.32 11.91
CA LEU A 137 8.43 -0.97 12.99
C LEU A 137 9.16 -0.51 14.26
N ALA A 138 10.48 -0.68 14.34
CA ALA A 138 11.32 -0.24 15.45
C ALA A 138 11.89 1.17 15.23
N LYS A 139 12.32 1.83 16.32
CA LYS A 139 13.00 3.13 16.27
C LYS A 139 14.37 3.01 15.56
N PRO A 140 14.82 4.03 14.80
CA PRO A 140 16.10 3.99 14.06
C PRO A 140 17.37 3.85 14.91
N MET A 141 17.26 3.97 16.23
CA MET A 141 18.35 3.78 17.16
C MET A 141 17.79 3.02 18.35
N HIS A 142 18.02 1.71 18.38
CA HIS A 142 18.32 0.85 19.53
C HIS A 142 18.26 -0.59 19.00
N CYS A 143 19.31 -1.40 19.27
CA CYS A 143 19.37 -2.82 18.93
C CYS A 143 18.45 -3.66 19.83
N VAL A 144 17.19 -3.23 20.01
CA VAL A 144 16.17 -4.03 20.69
C VAL A 144 15.48 -4.83 19.59
N GLU A 145 15.76 -6.13 19.62
CA GLU A 145 15.19 -7.10 18.72
C GLU A 145 13.74 -7.34 19.14
N LEU A 146 12.81 -6.96 18.28
CA LEU A 146 11.45 -7.44 18.38
C LEU A 146 11.50 -8.91 17.91
N GLU A 147 11.00 -9.86 18.70
CA GLU A 147 10.82 -11.25 18.24
C GLU A 147 9.34 -11.53 17.93
N LYS A 148 8.45 -10.86 18.68
CA LYS A 148 7.00 -10.87 18.53
C LYS A 148 6.44 -9.62 19.20
N THR A 149 5.46 -8.96 18.59
CA THR A 149 4.72 -7.90 19.29
C THR A 149 3.29 -7.81 18.78
N THR A 150 2.43 -7.21 19.60
CA THR A 150 1.09 -6.81 19.20
C THR A 150 1.21 -5.61 18.28
N PHE A 151 0.48 -5.66 17.17
CA PHE A 151 0.38 -4.56 16.22
C PHE A 151 -1.07 -4.23 15.96
N ASN A 152 -1.22 -3.08 15.35
CA ASN A 152 -2.48 -2.54 14.89
C ASN A 152 -2.49 -2.67 13.36
N ILE A 153 -3.49 -3.34 12.78
CA ILE A 153 -3.67 -3.48 11.33
C ILE A 153 -4.79 -2.59 10.80
N LYS A 154 -4.64 -2.13 9.57
CA LYS A 154 -5.69 -1.46 8.79
C LYS A 154 -5.59 -1.89 7.34
N GLU A 155 -6.68 -2.45 6.81
CA GLU A 155 -6.78 -2.95 5.44
C GLU A 155 -6.83 -1.79 4.43
N GLY A 156 -6.17 -1.98 3.29
CA GLY A 156 -6.12 -1.07 2.17
C GLY A 156 -6.47 -1.76 0.85
N ASP A 157 -6.42 -1.01 -0.24
CA ASP A 157 -6.68 -1.55 -1.58
C ASP A 157 -5.59 -2.55 -2.00
N GLY A 158 -5.99 -3.60 -2.72
CA GLY A 158 -5.09 -4.57 -3.34
C GLY A 158 -5.78 -5.87 -3.75
N ASP A 159 -6.86 -6.25 -3.05
CA ASP A 159 -7.77 -7.33 -3.49
C ASP A 159 -8.47 -6.92 -4.78
N LEU A 160 -8.40 -7.78 -5.81
CA LEU A 160 -9.07 -7.55 -7.08
C LEU A 160 -10.44 -8.23 -7.13
N ALA A 161 -11.50 -7.43 -7.31
CA ALA A 161 -12.85 -7.92 -7.56
C ALA A 161 -12.99 -8.52 -8.97
N SER A 162 -12.27 -7.93 -9.94
CA SER A 162 -12.30 -8.41 -11.32
C SER A 162 -11.10 -7.91 -12.10
N VAL A 163 -10.69 -8.73 -13.08
CA VAL A 163 -9.71 -8.39 -14.11
C VAL A 163 -10.36 -8.63 -15.47
N ALA A 164 -10.15 -7.69 -16.40
CA ALA A 164 -10.68 -7.83 -17.75
C ALA A 164 -9.77 -7.27 -18.83
N LEU A 165 -9.83 -7.89 -20.00
CA LEU A 165 -9.16 -7.43 -21.21
C LEU A 165 -10.12 -6.63 -22.09
N ILE A 166 -9.60 -5.57 -22.71
CA ILE A 166 -10.36 -4.70 -23.61
C ILE A 166 -9.59 -4.64 -24.93
N PRO A 167 -10.07 -5.31 -25.99
CA PRO A 167 -9.45 -5.22 -27.31
C PRO A 167 -9.63 -3.82 -27.88
N SER A 168 -8.57 -3.23 -28.41
CA SER A 168 -8.57 -1.88 -28.99
C SER A 168 -9.61 -1.66 -30.11
N LYS A 169 -9.96 -2.72 -30.86
CA LYS A 169 -10.90 -2.63 -31.99
C LYS A 169 -12.37 -2.67 -31.59
N THR A 170 -12.71 -3.47 -30.59
CA THR A 170 -14.11 -3.75 -30.24
C THR A 170 -14.55 -3.08 -28.95
N SER A 171 -13.61 -2.70 -28.07
CA SER A 171 -13.85 -2.16 -26.73
C SER A 171 -14.72 -3.02 -25.79
N ASN A 172 -15.17 -4.18 -26.25
CA ASN A 172 -15.91 -5.16 -25.46
C ASN A 172 -15.03 -5.76 -24.38
N LEU A 173 -15.55 -5.76 -23.16
CA LEU A 173 -14.83 -6.25 -21.99
C LEU A 173 -14.85 -7.79 -21.95
N ILE A 174 -13.67 -8.40 -21.95
CA ILE A 174 -13.45 -9.84 -21.83
C ILE A 174 -13.05 -10.11 -20.38
N SER A 175 -13.98 -10.67 -19.60
CA SER A 175 -13.70 -11.00 -18.20
C SER A 175 -12.69 -12.14 -18.06
N MET A 176 -11.85 -12.06 -17.03
CA MET A 176 -10.88 -13.08 -16.70
C MET A 176 -11.29 -13.84 -15.43
N GLN A 177 -10.78 -15.07 -15.31
CA GLN A 177 -10.96 -15.91 -14.13
C GLN A 177 -9.62 -16.06 -13.40
N GLN A 178 -9.63 -15.92 -12.08
CA GLN A 178 -8.46 -16.19 -11.26
C GLN A 178 -8.06 -17.66 -11.39
N SER A 179 -6.76 -17.92 -11.55
CA SER A 179 -6.21 -19.26 -11.67
C SER A 179 -5.51 -19.70 -10.39
N PHE A 180 -4.48 -18.96 -9.96
CA PHE A 180 -3.67 -19.24 -8.76
C PHE A 180 -3.03 -17.95 -8.27
N GLY A 181 -2.98 -17.71 -6.95
CA GLY A 181 -2.40 -16.48 -6.40
C GLY A 181 -2.97 -15.21 -7.07
N ALA A 182 -2.08 -14.33 -7.53
CA ALA A 182 -2.43 -13.13 -8.29
C ALA A 182 -2.59 -13.38 -9.82
N THR A 183 -2.55 -14.62 -10.30
CA THR A 183 -2.62 -14.94 -11.73
C THR A 183 -4.06 -15.08 -12.22
N TRP A 184 -4.38 -14.39 -13.33
CA TRP A 184 -5.69 -14.42 -14.01
C TRP A 184 -5.56 -14.96 -15.43
N LYS A 185 -6.57 -15.69 -15.90
CA LYS A 185 -6.61 -16.29 -17.25
C LYS A 185 -7.97 -16.11 -17.93
N THR A 186 -7.96 -16.09 -19.26
CA THR A 186 -9.17 -16.12 -20.08
C THR A 186 -8.88 -16.72 -21.45
N LEU A 187 -9.92 -17.18 -22.14
CA LEU A 187 -9.82 -17.56 -23.54
C LEU A 187 -10.11 -16.33 -24.40
N ILE A 188 -9.22 -16.04 -25.35
CA ILE A 188 -9.38 -14.92 -26.27
C ILE A 188 -10.34 -15.34 -27.39
N PRO A 189 -11.50 -14.66 -27.57
CA PRO A 189 -12.45 -15.03 -28.61
C PRO A 189 -11.84 -14.91 -30.01
N HIS A 190 -12.16 -15.86 -30.88
CA HIS A 190 -11.76 -15.81 -32.29
C HIS A 190 -12.23 -14.51 -32.94
N GLY A 191 -11.35 -13.89 -33.74
CA GLY A 191 -11.63 -12.61 -34.39
C GLY A 191 -11.36 -11.37 -33.54
N THR A 192 -10.97 -11.53 -32.27
CA THR A 192 -10.41 -10.42 -31.49
C THR A 192 -8.91 -10.32 -31.72
N SER A 193 -8.42 -9.11 -31.96
CA SER A 193 -6.99 -8.84 -32.10
C SER A 193 -6.59 -7.71 -31.18
N GLY A 194 -5.43 -7.85 -30.54
CA GLY A 194 -4.84 -6.78 -29.76
C GLY A 194 -4.46 -5.54 -30.61
N PRO A 195 -3.86 -4.52 -29.98
CA PRO A 195 -3.45 -4.51 -28.57
C PRO A 195 -4.64 -4.56 -27.60
N TYR A 196 -4.42 -5.14 -26.42
CA TYR A 196 -5.40 -5.21 -25.35
C TYR A 196 -5.01 -4.27 -24.21
N SER A 197 -6.01 -3.57 -23.69
CA SER A 197 -5.93 -2.84 -22.43
C SER A 197 -6.40 -3.75 -21.28
N VAL A 198 -5.85 -3.55 -20.09
CA VAL A 198 -6.21 -4.31 -18.89
C VAL A 198 -6.95 -3.41 -17.92
N ARG A 199 -8.15 -3.81 -17.52
CA ARG A 199 -8.92 -3.14 -16.47
C ARG A 199 -8.90 -3.99 -15.20
N LEU A 200 -8.43 -3.39 -14.10
CA LEU A 200 -8.41 -3.97 -12.77
C LEU A 200 -9.44 -3.25 -11.91
N SER A 201 -10.23 -3.97 -11.12
CA SER A 201 -11.18 -3.35 -10.17
C SER A 201 -10.95 -3.88 -8.76
N SER A 202 -10.82 -2.98 -7.79
CA SER A 202 -10.62 -3.32 -6.36
C SER A 202 -11.91 -3.86 -5.73
N VAL A 203 -11.79 -4.82 -4.81
CA VAL A 203 -12.89 -5.26 -3.95
C VAL A 203 -13.28 -4.15 -2.97
N GLU A 204 -12.29 -3.56 -2.31
CA GLU A 204 -12.49 -2.68 -1.16
C GLU A 204 -13.04 -1.32 -1.59
N SER A 205 -12.28 -0.58 -2.40
CA SER A 205 -12.71 0.76 -2.85
C SER A 205 -13.71 0.76 -4.00
N ARG A 206 -13.94 -0.40 -4.66
CA ARG A 206 -14.69 -0.52 -5.93
C ARG A 206 -14.18 0.38 -7.07
N LYS A 207 -12.97 0.94 -6.92
CA LYS A 207 -12.31 1.73 -7.97
C LYS A 207 -11.75 0.80 -9.04
N SER A 208 -11.63 1.31 -10.26
CA SER A 208 -10.97 0.58 -11.34
C SER A 208 -9.84 1.38 -11.96
N VAL A 209 -8.74 0.70 -12.27
CA VAL A 209 -7.58 1.23 -12.99
C VAL A 209 -7.54 0.60 -14.39
N LEU A 210 -7.22 1.41 -15.40
CA LEU A 210 -7.11 0.98 -16.79
C LEU A 210 -5.66 1.17 -17.27
N ALA A 211 -5.02 0.07 -17.64
CA ALA A 211 -3.73 0.07 -18.30
C ALA A 211 -3.94 -0.08 -19.82
N THR A 212 -3.74 1.02 -20.57
CA THR A 212 -4.12 1.10 -21.98
C THR A 212 -3.09 0.45 -22.90
N ASN A 213 -3.54 -0.45 -23.79
CA ASN A 213 -2.73 -1.11 -24.83
C ASN A 213 -1.44 -1.79 -24.34
N VAL A 214 -1.42 -2.26 -23.10
CA VAL A 214 -0.24 -2.88 -22.48
C VAL A 214 0.08 -4.28 -23.02
N ILE A 215 -0.89 -4.94 -23.64
CA ILE A 215 -0.68 -6.25 -24.29
C ILE A 215 -0.63 -6.02 -25.81
N PRO A 216 0.50 -6.26 -26.49
CA PRO A 216 0.56 -6.13 -27.94
C PRO A 216 -0.31 -7.21 -28.64
N PRO A 217 -0.58 -7.07 -29.94
CA PRO A 217 -1.23 -8.13 -30.72
C PRO A 217 -0.49 -9.46 -30.54
N ILE A 218 -1.19 -10.47 -30.01
CA ILE A 218 -0.60 -11.77 -29.72
C ILE A 218 -0.48 -12.54 -31.03
N GLY A 219 0.75 -12.87 -31.45
CA GLY A 219 0.99 -13.99 -32.36
C GLY A 219 1.07 -15.28 -31.55
N ASN A 220 0.10 -16.19 -31.73
CA ASN A 220 0.03 -17.61 -31.30
C ASN A 220 0.80 -18.09 -30.04
N GLN A 221 1.03 -17.29 -29.00
CA GLN A 221 1.72 -17.71 -27.78
C GLN A 221 1.04 -17.12 -26.54
N ALA A 222 0.73 -17.98 -25.57
CA ALA A 222 0.29 -17.55 -24.23
C ALA A 222 1.47 -16.86 -23.53
N LYS A 223 1.29 -15.63 -23.04
CA LYS A 223 2.28 -14.92 -22.22
C LYS A 223 1.67 -14.58 -20.86
N SER A 224 2.38 -14.93 -19.78
CA SER A 224 2.18 -14.27 -18.48
C SER A 224 2.60 -12.81 -18.63
N ILE A 225 1.83 -11.90 -18.05
CA ILE A 225 2.21 -10.49 -17.94
C ILE A 225 2.41 -10.25 -16.46
N ASP A 226 3.66 -10.41 -16.06
CA ASP A 226 4.07 -10.15 -14.68
C ASP A 226 4.18 -8.63 -14.50
N GLN A 227 3.77 -8.13 -13.34
CA GLN A 227 4.00 -6.73 -12.99
C GLN A 227 5.52 -6.51 -12.89
N GLN A 228 6.09 -5.83 -13.90
CA GLN A 228 7.44 -5.28 -13.87
C GLN A 228 7.48 -4.01 -13.05
#